data_AF-A0A8J8FAX8-F1
#
_entry.id   AF-A0A8J8FAX8-F1
#
_cell.length_a   1.000
_cell.length_b   1.000
_cell.length_c   1.000
_cell.angle_alpha   90.00
_cell.angle_beta   90.00
_cell.angle_gamma   90.00
#
_symmetry.space_group_name_H-M   'P 1'
#
loop_
_entity.id
_entity.type
_entity.pdbx_description
1 polymer ?
#
loop_
_entity_poly.entity_id
_entity_poly.type
_entity_poly.pdbx_seq_one_letter_code
_entity_poly.pdbx_strand_id
1 'polypeptide(L)'
;MEEKKKMYKCKYCGEEFEKPLLLAHHVRAKHKRAKKREKKGVAVEKMSEQINKTIEAIGILKGLQVSPHLSDEEKGVLGDVSKRIEELLVYIQKNK
;
A
#
# COMPACT_ATOMS: atom_id res chain seq x y z
N MET A 1 7.70 44.13 -32.50
CA MET A 1 7.59 42.68 -32.75
C MET A 1 6.74 42.13 -31.63
N GLU A 2 5.49 41.77 -31.90
CA GLU A 2 4.54 41.32 -30.88
C GLU A 2 4.85 39.86 -30.54
N GLU A 3 5.59 39.66 -29.45
CA GLU A 3 5.91 38.32 -28.95
C GLU A 3 4.61 37.68 -28.46
N LYS A 4 4.01 36.82 -29.29
CA LYS A 4 2.93 35.92 -28.91
C LYS A 4 3.41 35.08 -27.72
N LYS A 5 3.12 35.53 -26.50
CA LYS A 5 3.32 34.78 -25.25
C LYS A 5 2.50 33.50 -25.35
N LYS A 6 3.10 32.42 -25.87
CA LYS A 6 2.49 31.09 -25.86
C LYS A 6 2.30 30.70 -24.40
N MET A 7 1.06 30.72 -23.94
CA MET A 7 0.70 30.16 -22.64
C MET A 7 0.82 28.63 -22.71
N TYR A 8 1.58 28.05 -21.78
CA TYR A 8 1.84 26.62 -21.70
C TYR A 8 0.90 26.00 -20.67
N LYS A 9 -0.04 25.18 -21.13
CA LYS A 9 -1.04 24.51 -20.27
C LYS A 9 -0.48 23.24 -19.66
N CYS A 10 -0.72 23.03 -18.37
CA CYS A 10 -0.43 21.77 -17.71
C CYS A 10 -1.43 20.70 -18.10
N LYS A 11 -0.94 19.56 -18.62
CA LYS A 11 -1.77 18.41 -19.00
C LYS A 11 -2.55 17.78 -17.83
N TYR A 12 -2.09 17.97 -16.59
CA TYR A 12 -2.65 17.28 -15.42
C TYR A 12 -3.63 18.12 -14.60
N CYS A 13 -3.52 19.45 -14.60
CA CYS A 13 -4.40 20.35 -13.85
C CYS A 13 -4.99 21.50 -14.68
N GLY A 14 -4.59 21.66 -15.95
CA GLY A 14 -5.08 22.72 -16.81
C GLY A 14 -4.52 24.12 -16.54
N GLU A 15 -3.68 24.30 -15.51
CA GLU A 15 -3.07 25.60 -15.19
C GLU A 15 -2.21 26.12 -16.36
N GLU A 16 -2.34 27.41 -16.64
CA GLU A 16 -1.66 28.10 -17.75
C GLU A 16 -0.43 28.84 -17.23
N PHE A 17 0.74 28.56 -17.80
CA PHE A 17 1.99 29.18 -17.42
C PHE A 17 2.55 30.02 -18.57
N GLU A 18 3.01 31.23 -18.28
CA GLU A 18 3.62 32.11 -19.28
C GLU A 18 4.97 31.59 -19.80
N LYS A 19 5.63 30.70 -19.06
CA LYS A 19 6.95 30.16 -19.39
C LYS A 19 6.93 28.62 -19.35
N PRO A 20 7.61 27.96 -20.30
CA PRO A 20 7.72 26.49 -20.30
C PRO A 20 8.49 25.98 -19.08
N LEU A 21 9.42 26.80 -18.56
CA LEU A 21 10.22 26.49 -17.38
C LEU A 21 9.36 26.45 -16.10
N LEU A 22 8.38 27.35 -15.98
CA LEU A 22 7.41 27.37 -14.88
C LEU A 22 6.48 26.16 -14.96
N LEU A 23 6.01 25.79 -16.15
CA LEU A 23 5.24 24.57 -16.35
C LEU A 23 6.05 23.32 -15.95
N ALA A 24 7.31 23.22 -16.36
CA ALA A 24 8.17 22.09 -15.99
C ALA A 24 8.41 22.00 -14.48
N HIS A 25 8.62 23.14 -13.81
CA HIS A 25 8.74 23.19 -12.35
C HIS A 25 7.43 22.80 -11.67
N HIS A 26 6.30 23.34 -12.12
CA HIS A 26 4.97 23.00 -11.63
C HIS A 26 4.69 21.49 -11.73
N VAL A 27 4.93 20.87 -12.88
CA VAL A 27 4.71 19.43 -13.07
C VAL A 27 5.62 18.60 -12.16
N ARG A 28 6.89 19.00 -11.98
CA ARG A 28 7.83 18.31 -11.08
C ARG A 28 7.44 18.48 -9.60
N ALA A 29 7.04 19.67 -9.19
CA ALA A 29 6.73 19.97 -7.79
C ALA A 29 5.35 19.42 -7.38
N LYS A 30 4.31 19.70 -8.17
CA LYS A 30 2.91 19.37 -7.84
C LYS A 30 2.51 17.96 -8.29
N HIS A 31 2.99 17.47 -9.45
CA HIS A 31 2.56 16.17 -9.97
C HIS A 31 3.54 15.01 -9.73
N LYS A 32 4.86 15.27 -9.55
CA LYS A 32 5.86 14.20 -9.35
C LYS A 32 6.10 13.82 -7.88
N ARG A 33 6.07 14.78 -6.94
CA ARG A 33 6.33 14.53 -5.50
C ARG A 33 5.06 14.17 -4.71
N ALA A 34 3.91 14.77 -5.02
CA ALA A 34 2.63 14.44 -4.36
C ALA A 34 2.22 12.98 -4.61
N LYS A 35 2.23 12.53 -5.88
CA LYS A 35 1.90 11.14 -6.24
C LYS A 35 2.78 10.09 -5.59
N LYS A 36 4.04 10.39 -5.22
CA LYS A 36 4.92 9.41 -4.55
C LYS A 36 4.61 9.27 -3.05
N ARG A 37 4.15 10.33 -2.39
CA ARG A 37 3.73 10.27 -0.97
C ARG A 37 2.34 9.69 -0.82
N GLU A 38 1.40 10.05 -1.69
CA GLU A 38 0.05 9.49 -1.71
C GLU A 38 0.07 7.98 -2.02
N LYS A 39 0.83 7.55 -3.04
CA LYS A 39 0.98 6.12 -3.36
C LYS A 39 1.67 5.32 -2.24
N LYS A 40 2.60 5.94 -1.50
CA LYS A 40 3.25 5.29 -0.35
C LYS A 40 2.30 5.20 0.85
N GLY A 41 1.56 6.26 1.16
CA GLY A 41 0.55 6.25 2.24
C GLY A 41 -0.52 5.19 1.98
N VAL A 42 -1.10 5.18 0.78
CA VAL A 42 -2.11 4.18 0.38
C VAL A 42 -1.57 2.75 0.39
N ALA A 43 -0.31 2.53 -0.01
CA ALA A 43 0.31 1.20 0.04
C ALA A 43 0.55 0.72 1.49
N VAL A 44 0.98 1.62 2.38
CA VAL A 44 1.19 1.30 3.79
C VAL A 44 -0.14 1.03 4.50
N GLU A 45 -1.18 1.79 4.19
CA GLU A 45 -2.52 1.64 4.76
C GLU A 45 -3.17 0.31 4.34
N LYS A 46 -3.09 -0.03 3.04
CA LYS A 46 -3.52 -1.34 2.53
C LYS A 46 -2.75 -2.50 3.16
N MET A 47 -1.43 -2.33 3.35
CA MET A 47 -0.59 -3.34 3.98
C MET A 47 -0.96 -3.52 5.47
N SER A 48 -1.24 -2.44 6.22
CA SER A 48 -1.73 -2.57 7.60
C SER A 48 -3.10 -3.24 7.69
N GLU A 49 -4.02 -2.94 6.76
CA GLU A 49 -5.33 -3.60 6.73
C GLU A 49 -5.19 -5.10 6.45
N GLN A 50 -4.32 -5.48 5.51
CA GLN A 50 -4.02 -6.89 5.24
C GLN A 50 -3.38 -7.59 6.45
N ILE A 51 -2.49 -6.92 7.19
CA ILE A 51 -1.89 -7.49 8.41
C ILE A 51 -2.98 -7.74 9.47
N ASN A 52 -3.88 -6.78 9.70
CA ASN A 52 -4.95 -6.93 10.69
C ASN A 52 -5.89 -8.10 10.33
N LYS A 53 -6.32 -8.18 9.07
CA LYS A 53 -7.13 -9.31 8.57
C LYS A 53 -6.42 -10.66 8.75
N THR A 54 -5.10 -10.67 8.58
CA THR A 54 -4.29 -11.90 8.77
C THR A 54 -4.22 -12.29 10.24
N ILE A 55 -4.11 -11.33 11.17
CA ILE A 55 -4.14 -11.60 12.62
C ILE A 55 -5.49 -12.20 13.03
N GLU A 56 -6.60 -11.67 12.51
CA GLU A 56 -7.94 -12.23 12.77
C GLU A 56 -8.06 -13.68 12.25
N ALA A 57 -7.56 -13.95 11.05
CA ALA A 57 -7.55 -15.29 10.48
C ALA A 57 -6.73 -16.29 11.32
N ILE A 58 -5.57 -15.88 11.86
CA ILE A 58 -4.78 -16.71 12.78
C ILE A 58 -5.57 -17.01 14.06
N GLY A 59 -6.29 -16.03 14.59
CA GLY A 59 -7.16 -16.21 15.77
C GLY A 59 -8.22 -17.28 15.52
N ILE A 60 -8.86 -17.27 14.35
CA ILE A 60 -9.84 -18.29 13.94
C ILE A 60 -9.18 -19.66 13.81
N LEU A 61 -8.02 -19.76 13.15
CA LEU A 61 -7.30 -21.02 13.00
C LEU A 61 -6.94 -21.63 14.36
N LYS A 62 -6.41 -20.83 15.29
CA LYS A 62 -6.11 -21.26 16.67
C LYS A 62 -7.39 -21.67 17.43
N GLY A 63 -8.50 -20.97 17.22
CA GLY A 63 -9.80 -21.34 17.77
C GLY A 63 -10.34 -22.67 17.21
N LEU A 64 -10.07 -22.97 15.94
CA LEU A 64 -10.42 -24.25 15.35
C LEU A 64 -9.57 -25.40 15.93
N GLN A 65 -8.29 -25.17 16.23
CA GLN A 65 -7.42 -26.21 16.82
C GLN A 65 -7.94 -26.79 18.15
N VAL A 66 -8.68 -25.99 18.93
CA VAL A 66 -9.28 -26.45 20.20
C VAL A 66 -10.65 -27.12 20.02
N SER A 67 -11.15 -27.23 18.78
CA SER A 67 -12.45 -27.84 18.50
C SER A 67 -12.46 -29.34 18.84
N PRO A 68 -13.51 -29.82 19.53
CA PRO A 68 -13.69 -31.25 19.81
C PRO A 68 -14.06 -32.07 18.56
N HIS A 69 -14.39 -31.41 17.44
CA HIS A 69 -14.79 -32.08 16.19
C HIS A 69 -13.63 -32.38 15.23
N LEU A 70 -12.38 -32.09 15.63
CA LEU A 70 -11.20 -32.33 14.81
C LEU A 70 -10.30 -33.42 15.40
N SER A 71 -9.75 -34.24 14.52
CA SER A 71 -8.76 -35.28 14.82
C SER A 71 -7.40 -34.66 15.19
N ASP A 72 -6.55 -35.39 15.90
CA ASP A 72 -5.23 -34.90 16.30
C ASP A 72 -4.33 -34.52 15.11
N GLU A 73 -4.42 -35.27 14.00
CA GLU A 73 -3.74 -34.94 12.74
C GLU A 73 -4.20 -33.59 12.17
N GLU A 74 -5.51 -33.34 12.13
CA GLU A 74 -6.08 -32.10 11.60
C GLU A 74 -5.70 -30.88 12.47
N LYS A 75 -5.66 -31.06 13.79
CA LYS A 75 -5.19 -30.04 14.74
C LYS A 75 -3.71 -29.74 14.57
N GLY A 76 -2.90 -30.76 14.29
CA GLY A 76 -1.48 -30.63 13.97
C GLY A 76 -1.26 -29.77 12.71
N VAL A 77 -1.97 -30.10 11.63
CA VAL A 77 -1.90 -29.35 10.36
C VAL A 77 -2.30 -27.87 10.55
N LEU A 78 -3.39 -27.60 11.28
CA LEU A 78 -3.80 -26.23 11.59
C LEU A 78 -2.76 -25.46 12.41
N GLY A 79 -2.00 -26.17 13.26
CA GLY A 79 -0.91 -25.59 14.05
C GLY A 79 0.29 -25.21 13.22
N ASP A 80 0.71 -26.10 12.32
CA ASP A 80 1.79 -25.84 11.38
C ASP A 80 1.45 -24.67 10.43
N VAL A 81 0.20 -24.62 9.95
CA VAL A 81 -0.29 -23.52 9.13
C VAL A 81 -0.27 -22.21 9.91
N SER A 82 -0.80 -22.20 11.14
CA SER A 82 -0.80 -21.00 12.00
C SER A 82 0.61 -20.47 12.23
N LYS A 83 1.56 -21.36 12.54
CA LYS A 83 2.97 -21.00 12.82
C LYS A 83 3.67 -20.40 11.59
N ARG A 84 3.47 -20.98 10.40
CA ARG A 84 4.04 -20.44 9.15
C ARG A 84 3.51 -19.04 8.84
N ILE A 85 2.22 -18.80 9.09
CA ILE A 85 1.62 -17.48 8.86
C ILE A 85 2.19 -16.47 9.86
N GLU A 86 2.40 -16.85 11.13
CA GLU A 86 3.06 -15.99 12.13
C GLU A 86 4.49 -15.63 11.72
N GLU A 87 5.27 -16.59 11.24
CA GLU A 87 6.64 -16.36 10.74
C GLU A 87 6.66 -15.38 9.55
N LEU A 88 5.73 -15.52 8.61
CA LEU A 88 5.57 -14.60 7.48
C LEU A 88 5.18 -13.19 7.95
N LEU A 89 4.28 -13.07 8.92
CA LEU A 89 3.91 -11.76 9.48
C LEU A 89 5.09 -11.07 10.15
N VAL A 90 5.88 -11.81 10.95
CA VAL A 90 7.10 -11.28 11.58
C VAL A 90 8.10 -10.83 10.52
N TYR A 91 8.28 -11.60 9.45
CA TYR A 91 9.13 -11.21 8.33
C TYR A 91 8.65 -9.92 7.66
N ILE A 92 7.35 -9.82 7.36
CA ILE A 92 6.76 -8.62 6.74
C ILE A 92 6.93 -7.40 7.63
N GLN A 93 6.69 -7.52 8.95
CA GLN A 93 6.85 -6.43 9.89
C GLN A 93 8.30 -5.96 10.04
N LYS A 94 9.28 -6.88 9.99
CA LYS A 94 10.71 -6.55 10.05
C LYS A 94 11.23 -5.86 8.78
N ASN A 95 10.59 -6.08 7.64
CA ASN A 95 10.98 -5.52 6.34
C ASN A 95 10.10 -4.33 5.90
N LYS A 96 9.25 -3.81 6.80
CA LYS A 96 8.38 -2.64 6.59
C LYS A 96 9.13 -1.34 6.84
#